data_AF-A0A9D1JKM6-F1
#
_entry.id   AF-A0A9D1JKM6-F1
#
_cell.length_a   1.000
_cell.length_b   1.000
_cell.length_c   1.000
_cell.angle_alpha   90.00
_cell.angle_beta   90.00
_cell.angle_gamma   90.00
#
_symmetry.space_group_name_H-M   'P 1'
#
loop_
_entity.id
_entity.type
_entity.pdbx_description
1 polymer ?
#
loop_
_entity_poly.entity_id
_entity_poly.type
_entity_poly.pdbx_seq_one_letter_code
_entity_poly.pdbx_strand_id
1 'polypeptide(L)' 'MKREKPKIISMVKINGEWVNQEDVDPEVFAGIVETVIRRAAANIGFDVTVTDTKEKLA' A
#
# COMPACT_ATOMS: atom_id res chain seq x y z
N MET A 1 -4.21 5.07 36.04
CA MET A 1 -3.16 4.67 35.06
C MET A 1 -3.48 5.33 33.73
N LYS A 2 -2.70 6.31 33.27
CA LYS A 2 -2.80 6.81 31.89
C LYS A 2 -2.20 5.72 30.99
N ARG A 3 -2.99 5.16 30.06
CA ARG A 3 -2.46 4.24 29.06
C ARG A 3 -1.71 5.07 28.01
N GLU A 4 -0.45 4.73 27.76
CA GLU A 4 0.30 5.31 26.64
C GLU A 4 -0.36 4.91 25.33
N LYS A 5 -0.35 5.82 24.35
CA LYS A 5 -0.87 5.52 23.01
C LYS A 5 0.03 4.46 22.38
N PRO A 6 -0.52 3.47 21.67
CA PRO A 6 0.28 2.48 20.97
C PRO A 6 1.20 3.18 19.96
N LYS A 7 2.49 2.86 20.02
CA LYS A 7 3.45 3.26 18.99
C LYS A 7 3.21 2.38 17.76
N ILE A 8 2.62 2.96 16.72
CA ILE A 8 2.44 2.26 15.44
C ILE A 8 3.81 2.21 14.76
N ILE A 9 4.27 1.00 14.45
CA ILE A 9 5.50 0.76 13.68
C ILE A 9 5.03 0.32 12.29
N SER A 10 5.10 1.22 11.32
CA SER A 10 4.77 0.92 9.92
C SER A 10 6.05 0.69 9.13
N MET A 11 6.41 -0.58 8.94
CA MET A 11 7.52 -0.97 8.08
C MET A 11 7.02 -1.62 6.80
N VAL A 12 7.76 -1.40 5.71
CA VAL A 12 7.49 -1.95 4.39
C VAL A 12 8.72 -2.74 3.95
N LYS A 13 8.50 -3.88 3.29
CA LYS A 13 9.60 -4.70 2.77
C LYS A 13 9.89 -4.31 1.32
N ILE A 14 11.07 -3.74 1.06
CA ILE A 14 11.52 -3.30 -0.27
C ILE A 14 12.86 -3.97 -0.55
N ASN A 15 12.98 -4.66 -1.69
CA ASN A 15 14.22 -5.36 -2.10
C ASN A 15 14.79 -6.33 -1.05
N GLY A 16 13.94 -6.90 -0.19
CA GLY A 16 14.36 -7.83 0.86
C GLY A 16 14.60 -7.18 2.22
N GLU A 17 14.71 -5.86 2.28
CA GLU A 17 14.98 -5.09 3.50
C GLU A 17 13.70 -4.48 4.08
N TRP A 18 13.65 -4.33 5.40
CA TRP A 18 12.57 -3.63 6.08
C TRP A 18 12.96 -2.17 6.28
N VAL A 19 12.14 -1.27 5.74
CA VAL A 19 12.31 0.19 5.83
C VAL A 19 11.09 0.81 6.49
N ASN A 20 11.23 1.95 7.18
CA ASN A 20 10.05 2.65 7.69
C ASN A 20 9.27 3.22 6.52
N GLN A 21 7.94 3.14 6.59
CA GLN A 21 7.06 3.68 5.55
C GLN A 21 7.27 5.18 5.34
N GLU A 22 7.61 5.93 6.40
CA GLU A 22 7.85 7.38 6.34
C GLU A 22 9.11 7.76 5.54
N ASP A 23 10.04 6.82 5.37
CA ASP A 23 11.28 7.01 4.61
C ASP A 23 11.09 6.70 3.11
N VAL A 24 9.92 6.19 2.71
CA VAL A 24 9.63 5.80 1.32
C VAL A 24 8.90 6.92 0.61
N ASP A 25 9.33 7.23 -0.61
CA ASP A 25 8.61 8.16 -1.47
C ASP A 25 7.13 7.74 -1.63
N PRO A 26 6.17 8.67 -1.46
CA PRO A 26 4.74 8.33 -1.52
C PRO A 26 4.29 7.68 -2.82
N GLU A 27 4.85 8.09 -3.96
CA GLU A 27 4.50 7.52 -5.28
C GLU A 27 5.04 6.09 -5.40
N VAL A 28 6.27 5.86 -4.93
CA VAL A 28 6.87 4.52 -4.87
C VAL A 28 6.05 3.60 -3.96
N PHE A 29 5.67 4.09 -2.77
CA PHE A 29 4.86 3.31 -1.84
C PHE A 29 3.47 2.99 -2.42
N ALA A 30 2.83 3.96 -3.07
CA ALA A 30 1.56 3.74 -3.76
C ALA A 30 1.67 2.64 -4.83
N GLY A 31 2.72 2.66 -5.64
CA GLY A 31 2.98 1.61 -6.64
C GLY A 31 3.21 0.21 -6.03
N ILE A 32 3.86 0.14 -4.86
CA ILE A 32 4.03 -1.12 -4.11
C ILE A 32 2.66 -1.64 -3.64
N VAL A 33 1.86 -0.78 -3.00
CA VAL A 33 0.52 -1.13 -2.50
C VAL A 33 -0.37 -1.62 -3.64
N GLU A 34 -0.39 -0.88 -4.75
CA GLU A 34 -1.15 -1.25 -5.94
C GLU A 34 -0.73 -2.64 -6.44
N THR A 35 0.57 -2.89 -6.58
CA THR A 35 1.10 -4.18 -7.03
C THR A 35 0.69 -5.32 -6.11
N VAL A 36 0.77 -5.11 -4.79
CA VAL A 36 0.39 -6.12 -3.78
C VAL A 36 -1.09 -6.43 -3.86
N ILE A 37 -1.95 -5.40 -3.92
CA ILE A 37 -3.40 -5.57 -4.01
C ILE A 37 -3.78 -6.30 -5.30
N ARG A 38 -3.19 -5.91 -6.43
CA ARG A 38 -3.42 -6.55 -7.73
C ARG A 38 -3.08 -8.04 -7.71
N ARG A 39 -1.92 -8.40 -7.14
CA ARG A 39 -1.50 -9.80 -6.98
C ARG A 39 -2.44 -10.58 -6.07
N ALA A 40 -2.84 -10.00 -4.94
CA ALA A 40 -3.77 -10.63 -4.01
C ALA A 40 -5.14 -10.86 -4.67
N ALA A 41 -5.65 -9.87 -5.39
CA ALA A 41 -6.91 -9.95 -6.13
C ALA A 41 -6.88 -11.05 -7.21
N ALA A 42 -5.81 -11.10 -8.01
CA ALA A 42 -5.62 -12.14 -9.02
C ALA A 42 -5.57 -13.55 -8.41
N ASN A 43 -4.90 -13.70 -7.26
CA ASN A 43 -4.78 -15.00 -6.59
C ASN A 43 -6.11 -15.54 -6.04
N ILE A 44 -7.10 -14.67 -5.81
CA ILE A 44 -8.44 -15.07 -5.35
C ILE A 44 -9.49 -15.01 -6.47
N GLY A 45 -9.05 -14.84 -7.73
CA GLY A 45 -9.90 -14.93 -8.92
C GLY A 45 -10.59 -13.63 -9.35
N PHE A 46 -10.17 -12.47 -8.83
CA PHE A 46 -10.62 -11.19 -9.36
C PHE A 46 -9.75 -10.74 -10.54
N ASP A 47 -10.39 -10.35 -11.63
CA ASP A 47 -9.77 -9.57 -12.69
C ASP A 47 -9.65 -8.10 -12.27
N VAL A 48 -8.46 -7.52 -12.47
CA VAL A 48 -8.24 -6.12 -12.14
C VAL A 48 -8.49 -5.25 -13.36
N THR A 49 -9.58 -4.50 -13.34
CA THR A 49 -9.82 -3.43 -14.31
C THR A 49 -9.13 -2.16 -13.84
N VAL A 50 -8.22 -1.60 -14.65
CA VAL A 50 -7.67 -0.27 -14.39
C VAL A 50 -8.74 0.75 -14.77
N THR A 51 -9.45 1.28 -13.78
CA THR A 51 -10.24 2.49 -13.99
C THR A 51 -9.33 3.68 -13.80
N ASP A 52 -8.98 4.36 -14.89
CA ASP A 52 -8.44 5.71 -14.82
C ASP A 52 -9.53 6.60 -14.22
N THR A 53 -9.40 6.96 -12.94
CA THR A 53 -10.38 7.77 -12.21
C THR A 53 -10.48 9.23 -12.70
N LYS A 54 -9.91 9.55 -13.88
CA LYS A 54 -10.02 10.89 -14.49
C LYS A 54 -11.44 11.21 -14.99
N GLU A 55 -12.36 10.25 -15.09
CA GLU A 55 -13.67 10.45 -15.74
C GLU A 55 -14.92 10.38 -14.84
N LYS A 56 -14.82 10.30 -13.51
CA LYS A 56 -16.02 10.23 -12.64
C LYS A 56 -16.15 11.33 -11.58
N LEU A 57 -15.61 12.51 -11.89
CA LEU A 57 -15.98 13.76 -11.22
C LEU A 57 -16.41 14.78 -12.30
N ALA A 58 -17.51 14.46 -12.99
CA ALA A 58 -18.28 15.38 -13.82
C ALA A 58 -19.76 15.21 -13.49
#